data_AF-A0A8X6VT34-F1
#
_entry.id   AF-A0A8X6VT34-F1
#
_cell.length_a   1.000
_cell.length_b   1.000
_cell.length_c   1.000
_cell.angle_alpha   90.00
_cell.angle_beta   90.00
_cell.angle_gamma   90.00
#
_symmetry.space_group_name_H-M   'P 1'
#
loop_
_entity.id
_entity.type
_entity.pdbx_description
1 polymer ?
#
loop_
_entity_poly.entity_id
_entity_poly.type
_entity_poly.pdbx_seq_one_letter_code
_entity_poly.pdbx_strand_id
1 'polypeptide(L)'
;MEEAVLYRSPSQIRELFAILICTCGLSNPLQLWDKYKVTLSEDISHIFEKMDQVNNDLCLNEALIHIEDKIIRISGKKLSDFGMPPPQRRGELSTDLIKELSYNIALLDTQVSETEPCLLLEQKDIYNKILQRVELGEGGLFFLDAPGSTGKTFLLNLLLAKIRKDRNVALAGASSGIAATLLSGGRTAHSVFKLPLNLASEETPPCNISKNSARGALLQQCKLIVWDECTMSHKRAIEPLDRCLQDIQNNPKLMGGVVVLLAGNFR
;
A
#
# COMPACT_ATOMS: atom_id res chain seq x y z
N MET A 1 12.53 12.13 25.09
CA MET A 1 11.30 11.36 24.78
C MET A 1 10.07 12.07 25.34
N GLU A 2 10.03 12.41 26.63
CA GLU A 2 8.90 13.11 27.28
C GLU A 2 8.40 14.35 26.52
N GLU A 3 9.28 15.30 26.16
CA GLU A 3 8.89 16.48 25.40
C GLU A 3 8.46 16.15 23.96
N ALA A 4 9.11 15.17 23.33
CA ALA A 4 8.80 14.78 21.95
C ALA A 4 7.40 14.17 21.84
N VAL A 5 6.92 13.46 22.86
CA VAL A 5 5.57 12.90 22.92
C VAL A 5 4.50 13.99 22.84
N LEU A 6 4.76 15.19 23.36
CA LEU A 6 3.79 16.30 23.38
C LEU A 6 3.65 17.01 22.03
N TYR A 7 4.68 16.94 21.16
CA TYR A 7 4.78 17.81 19.97
C TYR A 7 5.06 17.08 18.65
N ARG A 8 5.25 15.76 18.66
CA ARG A 8 5.65 14.97 17.47
C ARG A 8 4.68 13.84 17.18
N SER A 9 4.63 13.43 15.91
CA SER A 9 3.83 12.27 15.51
C SER A 9 4.48 10.96 15.97
N PRO A 10 3.69 9.88 16.22
CA PRO A 10 4.22 8.58 16.62
C PRO A 10 5.36 8.06 15.72
N SER A 11 5.28 8.30 14.41
CA SER A 11 6.36 7.96 13.45
C SER A 11 7.68 8.70 13.72
N GLN A 12 7.61 9.98 14.07
CA GLN A 12 8.77 10.80 14.43
C GLN A 12 9.33 10.37 15.80
N ILE A 13 8.45 9.99 16.74
CA ILE A 13 8.88 9.48 18.05
C ILE A 13 9.58 8.12 17.89
N ARG A 14 9.11 7.24 17.01
CA ARG A 14 9.82 5.99 16.63
C ARG A 14 11.19 6.27 16.00
N GLU A 15 11.33 7.34 15.22
CA GLU A 15 12.63 7.76 14.68
C GLU A 15 13.60 8.19 15.76
N LEU A 16 13.14 9.07 16.64
CA LEU A 16 13.93 9.54 17.76
C LEU A 16 14.36 8.37 18.65
N PHE A 17 13.45 7.43 18.91
CA PHE A 17 13.75 6.23 19.67
C PHE A 17 14.83 5.37 19.02
N ALA A 18 14.77 5.13 17.71
CA ALA A 18 15.80 4.40 16.97
C ALA A 18 17.17 5.11 17.02
N ILE A 19 17.19 6.43 16.89
CA ILE A 19 18.42 7.25 17.01
C ILE A 19 19.00 7.11 18.41
N LEU A 20 18.19 7.31 19.47
CA LEU A 20 18.64 7.21 20.86
C LEU A 20 19.25 5.84 21.17
N ILE A 21 18.65 4.75 20.68
CA ILE A 21 19.22 3.40 20.83
C ILE A 21 20.58 3.28 20.12
N CYS A 22 20.70 3.79 18.89
CA CYS A 22 21.91 3.63 18.10
C CYS A 22 23.07 4.51 18.59
N THR A 23 22.79 5.74 19.04
CA THR A 23 23.82 6.77 19.24
C THR A 23 24.07 7.13 20.69
N CYS A 24 23.10 6.93 21.59
CA CYS A 24 23.17 7.46 22.96
C CYS A 24 23.54 6.42 24.01
N GLY A 25 23.81 5.17 23.64
CA GLY A 25 24.29 4.14 24.57
C GLY A 25 23.37 3.94 25.78
N LEU A 26 22.06 3.84 25.53
CA LEU A 26 21.05 3.74 26.57
C LEU A 26 21.31 2.54 27.50
N SER A 27 21.35 2.78 28.82
CA SER A 27 21.59 1.75 29.83
C SER A 27 20.47 0.70 29.90
N ASN A 28 19.22 1.08 29.57
CA ASN A 28 18.08 0.17 29.54
C ASN A 28 17.04 0.59 28.48
N PRO A 29 17.23 0.17 27.21
CA PRO A 29 16.28 0.43 26.13
C PRO A 29 14.88 -0.16 26.37
N LEU A 30 14.80 -1.30 27.06
CA LEU A 30 13.55 -2.00 27.34
C LEU A 30 12.63 -1.17 28.24
N GLN A 31 13.17 -0.56 29.29
CA GLN A 31 12.40 0.30 30.18
C GLN A 31 11.83 1.52 29.45
N LEU A 32 12.59 2.08 28.50
CA LEU A 32 12.14 3.20 27.68
C LEU A 32 11.03 2.77 26.71
N TRP A 33 11.16 1.57 26.12
CA TRP A 33 10.09 0.97 25.33
C TRP A 33 8.82 0.76 26.15
N ASP A 34 8.89 0.11 27.31
CA ASP A 34 7.72 -0.17 28.13
C ASP A 34 6.97 1.10 28.57
N LYS A 35 7.71 2.20 28.79
CA LYS A 35 7.13 3.50 29.13
C LYS A 35 6.38 4.15 27.96
N TYR A 36 6.86 4.00 26.73
CA TYR A 36 6.34 4.75 25.57
C TYR A 36 5.70 3.88 24.48
N LYS A 37 5.64 2.55 24.64
CA LYS A 37 5.18 1.61 23.60
C LYS A 37 3.78 1.93 23.07
N VAL A 38 2.87 2.38 23.93
CA VAL A 38 1.50 2.78 23.53
C VAL A 38 1.53 4.02 22.64
N THR A 39 2.28 5.05 23.02
CA THR A 39 2.45 6.27 22.21
C THR A 39 3.19 5.97 20.90
N LEU A 40 4.19 5.10 20.95
CA LEU A 40 4.95 4.65 19.79
C LEU A 40 4.11 3.82 18.82
N SER A 41 2.98 3.25 19.25
CA SER A 41 2.09 2.44 18.41
C SER A 41 0.74 3.09 18.14
N GLU A 42 0.49 4.32 18.60
CA GLU A 42 -0.84 4.96 18.56
C GLU A 42 -1.40 5.08 17.13
N ASP A 43 -0.60 5.56 16.18
CA ASP A 43 -0.99 5.67 14.77
C ASP A 43 -1.23 4.30 14.13
N ILE A 44 -0.54 3.26 14.61
CA ILE A 44 -0.72 1.88 14.19
C ILE A 44 -2.04 1.34 14.76
N SER A 45 -2.31 1.55 16.05
CA SER A 45 -3.56 1.14 16.70
C SER A 45 -4.78 1.74 16.01
N HIS A 46 -4.75 3.02 15.65
CA HIS A 46 -5.84 3.65 14.90
C HIS A 46 -6.08 3.04 13.51
N ILE A 47 -5.04 2.47 12.89
CA ILE A 47 -5.20 1.72 11.64
C ILE A 47 -5.92 0.39 11.92
N PHE A 48 -5.53 -0.33 12.97
CA PHE A 48 -6.15 -1.61 13.34
C PHE A 48 -7.57 -1.47 13.92
N GLU A 49 -7.88 -0.37 14.61
CA GLU A 49 -9.23 -0.03 15.09
C GLU A 49 -10.21 0.14 13.93
N LYS A 50 -9.79 0.81 12.86
CA LYS A 50 -10.60 0.92 11.62
C LYS A 50 -10.81 -0.42 10.91
N MET A 51 -10.07 -1.45 11.29
CA MET A 51 -10.09 -2.79 10.70
C MET A 51 -10.81 -3.82 11.58
N ASP A 52 -11.36 -3.42 12.73
CA ASP A 52 -12.00 -4.32 13.72
C ASP A 52 -11.11 -5.49 14.17
N GLN A 53 -9.78 -5.29 14.10
CA GLN A 53 -8.73 -6.27 14.42
C GLN A 53 -7.81 -5.72 15.52
N VAL A 54 -8.39 -5.18 16.60
CA VAL A 54 -7.60 -4.65 17.71
C VAL A 54 -6.96 -5.81 18.47
N ASN A 55 -5.74 -6.15 18.07
CA ASN A 55 -4.83 -6.95 18.86
C ASN A 55 -3.63 -6.09 19.24
N ASN A 56 -3.57 -5.70 20.51
CA ASN A 56 -2.50 -4.86 21.05
C ASN A 56 -1.11 -5.46 20.77
N ASP A 57 -0.97 -6.79 20.78
CA ASP A 57 0.32 -7.44 20.52
C ASP A 57 0.76 -7.27 19.07
N LEU A 58 -0.18 -7.20 18.11
CA LEU A 58 0.13 -6.92 16.70
C LEU A 58 0.58 -5.47 16.52
N CYS A 59 -0.13 -4.51 17.13
CA CYS A 59 0.23 -3.10 17.05
C CYS A 59 1.63 -2.83 17.62
N LEU A 60 1.94 -3.47 18.74
CA LEU A 60 3.25 -3.38 19.39
C LEU A 60 4.35 -4.04 18.55
N ASN A 61 4.06 -5.20 17.96
CA ASN A 61 5.00 -5.88 17.06
C ASN A 61 5.32 -5.04 15.82
N GLU A 62 4.31 -4.40 15.21
CA GLU A 62 4.51 -3.51 14.06
C GLU A 62 5.33 -2.27 14.41
N ALA A 63 5.11 -1.69 15.60
CA ALA A 63 5.95 -0.60 16.09
C ALA A 63 7.42 -1.04 16.23
N LEU A 64 7.69 -2.25 16.74
CA LEU A 64 9.04 -2.82 16.82
C LEU A 64 9.66 -3.04 15.44
N ILE A 65 8.89 -3.52 14.45
CA ILE A 65 9.37 -3.67 13.06
C ILE A 65 9.84 -2.32 12.50
N HIS A 66 9.01 -1.29 12.61
CA HIS A 66 9.36 0.05 12.14
C HIS A 66 10.61 0.63 12.81
N ILE A 67 10.79 0.35 14.11
CA ILE A 67 11.97 0.79 14.86
C ILE A 67 13.21 0.01 14.38
N GLU A 68 13.11 -1.32 14.24
CA GLU A 68 14.25 -2.14 13.82
C GLU A 68 14.73 -1.78 12.42
N ASP A 69 13.82 -1.52 11.47
CA ASP A 69 14.17 -1.10 10.12
C ASP A 69 14.97 0.21 10.11
N LYS A 70 14.67 1.14 11.03
CA LYS A 70 15.45 2.38 11.20
C LYS A 70 16.81 2.10 11.83
N ILE A 71 16.88 1.24 12.85
CA ILE A 71 18.14 0.86 13.50
C ILE A 71 19.09 0.17 12.52
N ILE A 72 18.59 -0.75 11.69
CA ILE A 72 19.37 -1.43 10.65
C ILE A 72 19.93 -0.40 9.66
N ARG A 73 19.14 0.60 9.26
CA ARG A 73 19.61 1.67 8.36
C ARG A 73 20.70 2.55 8.98
N ILE A 74 20.59 2.86 10.27
CA ILE A 74 21.52 3.75 10.97
C ILE A 74 22.82 3.04 11.33
N SER A 75 22.73 1.79 11.80
CA SER A 75 23.84 1.09 12.48
C SER A 75 24.19 -0.28 11.90
N GLY A 76 23.37 -0.83 11.00
CA GLY A 76 23.51 -2.20 10.49
C GLY A 76 23.17 -3.30 11.48
N LYS A 77 22.78 -2.96 12.72
CA LYS A 77 22.49 -3.89 13.81
C LYS A 77 20.99 -4.15 13.96
N LYS A 78 20.63 -5.21 14.69
CA LYS A 78 19.25 -5.61 15.02
C LYS A 78 18.85 -5.10 16.40
N LEU A 79 17.54 -5.08 16.70
CA LEU A 79 17.02 -4.73 18.03
C LEU A 79 17.58 -5.66 19.12
N SER A 80 17.76 -6.94 18.80
CA SER A 80 18.36 -7.93 19.71
C SER A 80 19.75 -7.52 20.20
N ASP A 81 20.52 -6.80 19.37
CA ASP A 81 21.89 -6.38 19.70
C ASP A 81 21.91 -5.26 20.76
N PHE A 82 20.75 -4.64 21.01
CA PHE A 82 20.55 -3.60 22.02
C PHE A 82 19.70 -4.10 23.21
N GLY A 83 19.50 -5.42 23.35
CA GLY A 83 18.73 -6.00 24.45
C GLY A 83 17.21 -5.77 24.35
N MET A 84 16.71 -5.44 23.16
CA MET A 84 15.28 -5.27 22.88
C MET A 84 14.65 -6.56 22.35
N PRO A 85 13.33 -6.77 22.55
CA PRO A 85 12.64 -7.92 21.98
C PRO A 85 12.73 -7.89 20.45
N PRO A 86 13.15 -8.99 19.80
CA PRO A 86 13.14 -9.06 18.35
C PRO A 86 11.69 -9.06 17.85
N PRO A 87 11.36 -8.26 16.82
CA PRO A 87 10.03 -8.29 16.25
C PRO A 87 9.76 -9.65 15.63
N GLN A 88 8.55 -10.17 15.85
CA GLN A 88 8.07 -11.36 15.15
C GLN A 88 7.69 -10.97 13.73
N ARG A 89 8.67 -11.10 12.82
CA ARG A 89 8.42 -11.07 11.38
C ARG A 89 7.83 -12.41 10.95
N ARG A 90 6.56 -12.68 11.29
CA ARG A 90 5.84 -13.80 10.65
C ARG A 90 5.72 -13.44 9.17
N GLY A 91 6.54 -14.08 8.33
CA GLY A 91 6.55 -13.96 6.87
C GLY A 91 6.06 -12.61 6.35
N GLU A 92 6.88 -11.55 6.53
CA GLU A 92 6.70 -10.21 5.95
C GLU A 92 5.25 -9.76 5.66
N LEU A 93 4.35 -9.84 6.64
CA LEU A 93 3.10 -9.07 6.56
C LEU A 93 3.45 -7.61 6.78
N SER A 94 3.86 -6.93 5.71
CA SER A 94 4.11 -5.49 5.76
C SER A 94 2.85 -4.76 6.23
N THR A 95 2.98 -3.64 6.94
CA THR A 95 1.82 -2.76 7.26
C THR A 95 0.97 -2.45 6.02
N ASP A 96 1.58 -2.40 4.84
CA ASP A 96 0.88 -2.27 3.57
C ASP A 96 0.10 -3.55 3.20
N LEU A 97 0.65 -4.75 3.40
CA LEU A 97 -0.04 -6.04 3.20
C LEU A 97 -1.16 -6.29 4.20
N ILE A 98 -0.94 -5.95 5.48
CA ILE A 98 -1.98 -5.99 6.50
C ILE A 98 -3.12 -5.06 6.07
N LYS A 99 -2.83 -3.81 5.69
CA LYS A 99 -3.83 -2.86 5.19
C LYS A 99 -4.62 -3.37 3.99
N GLU A 100 -3.98 -4.06 3.05
CA GLU A 100 -4.65 -4.55 1.84
C GLU A 100 -5.39 -5.88 2.02
N LEU A 101 -5.14 -6.62 3.11
CA LEU A 101 -5.80 -7.91 3.39
C LEU A 101 -6.77 -7.85 4.57
N SER A 102 -6.79 -6.75 5.33
CA SER A 102 -7.62 -6.58 6.52
C SER A 102 -8.96 -5.88 6.25
N TYR A 103 -9.40 -5.79 4.99
CA TYR A 103 -10.71 -5.26 4.67
C TYR A 103 -11.82 -6.08 5.36
N ASN A 104 -12.87 -5.40 5.83
CA ASN A 104 -14.05 -6.08 6.36
C ASN A 104 -14.82 -6.75 5.21
N ILE A 105 -14.66 -8.07 5.09
CA ILE A 105 -15.23 -8.87 4.01
C ILE A 105 -16.76 -8.79 3.99
N ALA A 106 -17.41 -8.82 5.16
CA ALA A 106 -18.86 -8.75 5.25
C ALA A 106 -19.38 -7.39 4.72
N LEU A 107 -18.70 -6.29 5.07
CA LEU A 107 -19.04 -4.97 4.55
C LEU A 107 -18.82 -4.88 3.04
N LEU A 108 -17.69 -5.40 2.54
CA LEU A 108 -17.42 -5.42 1.11
C LEU A 108 -18.44 -6.27 0.34
N ASP A 109 -18.86 -7.41 0.89
CA ASP A 109 -19.84 -8.28 0.25
C ASP A 109 -21.23 -7.63 0.18
N THR A 110 -21.65 -6.95 1.25
CA THR A 110 -22.86 -6.10 1.24
C THR A 110 -22.74 -4.99 0.21
N GLN A 111 -21.63 -4.24 0.21
CA GLN A 111 -21.39 -3.15 -0.74
C GLN A 111 -21.47 -3.66 -2.18
N VAL A 112 -20.82 -4.78 -2.51
CA VAL A 112 -20.84 -5.37 -3.85
C VAL A 112 -22.26 -5.81 -4.23
N SER A 113 -22.99 -6.45 -3.31
CA SER A 113 -24.36 -6.91 -3.56
C SER A 113 -25.34 -5.76 -3.82
N GLU A 114 -25.13 -4.60 -3.20
CA GLU A 114 -25.95 -3.40 -3.39
C GLU A 114 -25.56 -2.62 -4.66
N THR A 115 -24.27 -2.55 -4.98
CA THR A 115 -23.76 -1.68 -6.06
C THR A 115 -23.65 -2.37 -7.42
N GLU A 116 -23.38 -3.67 -7.46
CA GLU A 116 -23.28 -4.45 -8.71
C GLU A 116 -24.58 -4.39 -9.56
N PRO A 117 -25.80 -4.44 -8.98
CA PRO A 117 -27.05 -4.26 -9.72
C PRO A 117 -27.26 -2.83 -10.29
N CYS A 118 -26.59 -1.82 -9.74
CA CYS A 118 -26.71 -0.42 -10.16
C CYS A 118 -25.83 -0.08 -11.37
N LEU A 119 -25.04 -1.03 -11.89
CA LEU A 119 -24.21 -0.82 -13.07
C LEU A 119 -25.07 -0.57 -14.31
N LEU A 120 -24.73 0.50 -15.04
CA LEU A 120 -25.25 0.71 -16.39
C LEU A 120 -24.71 -0.37 -17.33
N LEU A 121 -25.40 -0.61 -18.46
CA LEU A 121 -25.04 -1.67 -19.42
C LEU A 121 -23.57 -1.59 -19.83
N GLU A 122 -23.10 -0.42 -20.25
CA GLU A 122 -21.71 -0.22 -20.68
C GLU A 122 -20.70 -0.42 -19.53
N GLN A 123 -21.04 0.03 -18.32
CA GLN A 123 -20.20 -0.17 -17.14
C GLN A 123 -20.12 -1.65 -16.77
N LYS A 124 -21.22 -2.40 -16.93
CA LYS A 124 -21.30 -3.83 -16.67
C LYS A 124 -20.45 -4.63 -17.65
N ASP A 125 -20.42 -4.24 -18.92
CA ASP A 125 -19.55 -4.87 -19.91
C ASP A 125 -18.06 -4.69 -19.56
N ILE A 126 -17.68 -3.48 -19.16
CA ILE A 126 -16.31 -3.18 -18.69
C ILE A 126 -15.99 -3.98 -17.43
N TYR A 127 -16.89 -3.96 -16.45
CA TYR A 127 -16.76 -4.68 -15.18
C TYR A 127 -16.50 -6.18 -15.41
N ASN A 128 -17.36 -6.84 -16.18
CA ASN A 128 -17.24 -8.26 -16.50
C ASN A 128 -15.94 -8.58 -17.23
N LYS A 129 -15.55 -7.74 -18.20
CA LYS A 129 -14.32 -7.93 -18.98
C LYS A 129 -13.07 -7.85 -18.11
N ILE A 130 -13.02 -6.89 -17.19
CA ILE A 130 -11.88 -6.75 -16.27
C ILE A 130 -11.84 -7.93 -15.29
N LEU A 131 -12.97 -8.30 -14.69
CA LEU A 131 -13.04 -9.43 -13.76
C LEU A 131 -12.63 -10.75 -14.41
N GLN A 132 -13.13 -11.04 -15.61
CA GLN A 132 -12.76 -12.26 -16.33
C GLN A 132 -11.24 -12.35 -16.54
N ARG A 133 -10.58 -11.23 -16.88
CA ARG A 133 -9.12 -11.19 -17.10
C ARG A 133 -8.34 -11.39 -15.80
N VAL A 134 -8.87 -10.87 -14.69
CA VAL A 134 -8.33 -11.09 -13.35
C VAL A 134 -8.46 -12.57 -12.94
N GLU A 135 -9.65 -13.16 -13.11
CA GLU A 135 -9.94 -14.56 -12.73
C GLU A 135 -9.11 -15.56 -13.53
N LEU A 136 -8.97 -15.34 -14.84
CA LEU A 136 -8.15 -16.19 -15.71
C LEU A 136 -6.63 -15.98 -15.51
N GLY A 137 -6.22 -14.94 -14.78
CA GLY A 137 -4.81 -14.64 -14.53
C GLY A 137 -4.03 -14.29 -15.80
N GLU A 138 -4.70 -13.77 -16.82
CA GLU A 138 -4.07 -13.47 -18.12
C GLU A 138 -3.41 -12.08 -18.17
N GLY A 139 -3.62 -11.27 -17.13
CA GLY A 139 -3.14 -9.90 -17.04
C GLY A 139 -3.78 -8.96 -18.05
N GLY A 140 -3.18 -7.79 -18.25
CA GLY A 140 -3.54 -6.88 -19.33
C GLY A 140 -3.52 -5.41 -18.92
N LEU A 141 -3.31 -4.53 -19.89
CA LEU A 141 -3.35 -3.09 -19.71
C LEU A 141 -4.62 -2.54 -20.37
N PHE A 142 -5.45 -1.89 -19.58
CA PHE A 142 -6.71 -1.29 -20.01
C PHE A 142 -6.71 0.21 -19.73
N PHE A 143 -7.36 0.98 -20.59
CA PHE A 143 -7.64 2.39 -20.36
C PHE A 143 -9.15 2.62 -20.41
N LEU A 144 -9.69 3.15 -19.32
CA LEU A 144 -11.07 3.60 -19.22
C LEU A 144 -11.12 5.10 -19.53
N ASP A 145 -11.53 5.42 -20.76
CA ASP A 145 -11.85 6.79 -21.16
C ASP A 145 -13.24 7.14 -20.65
N ALA A 146 -13.29 7.91 -19.56
CA ALA A 146 -14.52 8.22 -18.87
C ALA A 146 -14.58 9.73 -18.57
N PRO A 147 -15.37 10.49 -19.36
CA PRO A 147 -15.64 11.90 -19.09
C PRO A 147 -16.19 12.12 -17.67
N GLY A 148 -16.11 13.37 -17.20
CA GLY A 148 -16.68 13.75 -15.91
C GLY A 148 -18.13 13.29 -15.76
N SER A 149 -18.50 12.88 -14.54
CA SER A 149 -19.86 12.48 -14.17
C SER A 149 -20.40 11.17 -14.79
N THR A 150 -19.56 10.34 -15.38
CA THR A 150 -19.95 9.03 -15.96
C THR A 150 -19.90 7.85 -14.98
N GLY A 151 -19.65 8.11 -13.70
CA GLY A 151 -19.54 7.05 -12.69
C GLY A 151 -18.22 6.27 -12.72
N LYS A 152 -17.16 6.83 -13.30
CA LYS A 152 -15.79 6.25 -13.29
C LYS A 152 -15.39 5.75 -11.89
N THR A 153 -15.39 6.65 -10.91
CA THR A 153 -14.99 6.34 -9.54
C THR A 153 -15.87 5.25 -8.90
N PHE A 154 -17.16 5.23 -9.23
CA PHE A 154 -18.09 4.18 -8.79
C PHE A 154 -17.66 2.81 -9.33
N LEU A 155 -17.41 2.70 -10.65
CA LEU A 155 -16.95 1.47 -11.28
C LEU A 155 -15.58 1.00 -10.72
N LEU A 156 -14.64 1.93 -10.54
CA LEU A 156 -13.32 1.63 -10.00
C LEU A 156 -13.41 1.07 -8.56
N ASN A 157 -14.22 1.69 -7.70
CA ASN A 157 -14.43 1.22 -6.33
C ASN A 157 -15.14 -0.13 -6.27
N LEU A 158 -16.09 -0.38 -7.17
CA LEU A 158 -16.76 -1.67 -7.26
C LEU A 158 -15.79 -2.79 -7.67
N LEU A 159 -14.93 -2.56 -8.67
CA LEU A 159 -13.89 -3.52 -9.04
C LEU A 159 -12.93 -3.82 -7.88
N LEU A 160 -12.48 -2.79 -7.16
CA LEU A 160 -11.65 -2.96 -5.98
C LEU A 160 -12.36 -3.78 -4.90
N ALA A 161 -13.61 -3.45 -4.58
CA ALA A 161 -14.40 -4.16 -3.57
C ALA A 161 -14.63 -5.62 -3.95
N LYS A 162 -14.95 -5.90 -5.23
CA LYS A 162 -15.20 -7.24 -5.75
C LYS A 162 -13.99 -8.16 -5.62
N ILE A 163 -12.78 -7.65 -5.84
CA ILE A 163 -11.56 -8.46 -5.72
C ILE A 163 -11.16 -8.63 -4.25
N ARG A 164 -11.28 -7.55 -3.47
CA ARG A 164 -10.88 -7.55 -2.05
C ARG A 164 -11.79 -8.40 -1.17
N LYS A 165 -13.09 -8.53 -1.50
CA LYS A 165 -13.99 -9.42 -0.73
C LYS A 165 -13.55 -10.88 -0.80
N ASP A 166 -12.90 -11.28 -1.89
CA ASP A 166 -12.34 -12.63 -2.07
C ASP A 166 -10.93 -12.78 -1.47
N ARG A 167 -10.51 -11.82 -0.62
CA ARG A 167 -9.17 -11.74 0.01
C ARG A 167 -8.01 -11.63 -0.98
N ASN A 168 -8.29 -11.23 -2.21
CA ASN A 168 -7.25 -10.94 -3.20
C ASN A 168 -6.75 -9.50 -3.05
N VAL A 169 -5.48 -9.28 -3.41
CA VAL A 169 -4.87 -7.95 -3.35
C VAL A 169 -5.26 -7.14 -4.59
N ALA A 170 -5.95 -6.02 -4.37
CA ALA A 170 -6.21 -5.01 -5.40
C ALA A 170 -5.71 -3.63 -4.94
N LEU A 171 -4.87 -2.99 -5.74
CA LEU A 171 -4.21 -1.72 -5.38
C LEU A 171 -4.89 -0.54 -6.07
N ALA A 172 -5.09 0.53 -5.30
CA ALA A 172 -5.71 1.76 -5.78
C ALA A 172 -4.71 2.92 -5.78
N GLY A 173 -4.33 3.37 -6.98
CA GLY A 173 -3.49 4.52 -7.23
C GLY A 173 -4.27 5.67 -7.85
N ALA A 174 -3.84 6.90 -7.60
CA ALA A 174 -4.30 8.07 -8.35
C ALA A 174 -3.18 9.08 -8.57
N SER A 175 -3.25 9.91 -9.62
CA SER A 175 -2.20 10.91 -9.88
C SER A 175 -2.16 12.04 -8.84
N SER A 176 -3.31 12.40 -8.24
CA SER A 176 -3.41 13.43 -7.20
C SER A 176 -3.86 12.83 -5.86
N GLY A 177 -3.49 13.49 -4.75
CA GLY A 177 -3.90 13.08 -3.41
C GLY A 177 -5.42 13.13 -3.23
N ILE A 178 -6.08 14.15 -3.79
CA ILE A 178 -7.53 14.32 -3.71
C ILE A 178 -8.25 13.18 -4.45
N ALA A 179 -7.85 12.87 -5.68
CA ALA A 179 -8.42 11.74 -6.42
C ALA A 179 -8.20 10.41 -5.68
N ALA A 180 -7.05 10.24 -5.02
CA ALA A 180 -6.77 9.04 -4.26
C ALA A 180 -7.76 8.84 -3.08
N THR A 181 -8.21 9.92 -2.44
CA THR A 181 -9.18 9.83 -1.33
C THR A 181 -10.55 9.31 -1.77
N LEU A 182 -10.86 9.41 -3.06
CA LEU A 182 -12.12 8.90 -3.63
C LEU A 182 -12.08 7.40 -3.90
N LEU A 183 -10.90 6.79 -3.91
CA LEU A 183 -10.74 5.35 -4.08
C LEU A 183 -10.62 4.67 -2.71
N SER A 184 -11.30 3.55 -2.52
CA SER A 184 -11.18 2.73 -1.33
C SER A 184 -9.73 2.23 -1.19
N GLY A 185 -9.08 2.54 -0.06
CA GLY A 185 -7.65 2.25 0.14
C GLY A 185 -6.70 3.05 -0.77
N GLY A 186 -7.19 4.08 -1.45
CA GLY A 186 -6.44 4.83 -2.45
C GLY A 186 -5.25 5.60 -1.89
N ARG A 187 -4.17 5.61 -2.66
CA ARG A 187 -2.98 6.45 -2.42
C ARG A 187 -2.51 7.08 -3.72
N THR A 188 -1.64 8.08 -3.63
CA THR A 188 -1.04 8.64 -4.85
C THR A 188 -0.20 7.57 -5.57
N ALA A 189 -0.19 7.56 -6.90
CA ALA A 189 0.57 6.58 -7.68
C ALA A 189 2.07 6.61 -7.36
N HIS A 190 2.62 7.81 -7.10
CA HIS A 190 3.96 7.98 -6.56
C HIS A 190 4.15 7.23 -5.23
N SER A 191 3.16 7.31 -4.33
CA SER A 191 3.19 6.59 -3.07
C SER A 191 2.98 5.09 -3.24
N VAL A 192 2.16 4.62 -4.18
CA VAL A 192 1.93 3.17 -4.43
C VAL A 192 3.18 2.54 -5.04
N PHE A 193 3.68 3.09 -6.15
CA PHE A 193 4.73 2.46 -6.96
C PHE A 193 6.15 2.97 -6.67
N LYS A 194 6.32 3.90 -5.71
CA LYS A 194 7.61 4.55 -5.42
C LYS A 194 8.26 5.11 -6.70
N LEU A 195 7.44 5.76 -7.53
CA LEU A 195 7.92 6.46 -8.72
C LEU A 195 8.87 7.58 -8.29
N PRO A 196 10.00 7.79 -9.00
CA PRO A 196 10.88 8.90 -8.70
C PRO A 196 10.20 10.23 -9.05
N LEU A 197 10.47 11.26 -8.25
CA LEU A 197 9.85 12.58 -8.40
C LEU A 197 10.29 13.29 -9.69
N ASN A 198 11.52 13.02 -10.15
CA ASN A 198 12.09 13.61 -11.35
C ASN A 198 12.00 12.67 -12.55
N LEU A 199 10.77 12.38 -13.00
CA LEU A 199 10.54 11.56 -14.20
C LEU A 199 11.09 12.18 -15.51
N ALA A 200 11.46 13.46 -15.47
CA ALA A 200 11.96 14.21 -16.62
C ALA A 200 13.49 14.13 -16.81
N SER A 201 14.26 13.94 -15.75
CA SER A 201 15.74 14.04 -15.77
C SER A 201 16.46 12.75 -16.14
N GLU A 202 15.79 11.61 -16.03
CA GLU A 202 16.35 10.30 -16.36
C GLU A 202 15.60 9.70 -17.55
N GLU A 203 16.32 9.04 -18.46
CA GLU A 203 15.70 8.38 -19.62
C GLU A 203 14.86 7.17 -19.19
N THR A 204 15.26 6.48 -18.12
CA THR A 204 14.60 5.26 -17.64
C THR A 204 14.48 5.19 -16.11
N PRO A 205 13.75 6.11 -15.45
CA PRO A 205 13.62 6.15 -14.00
C PRO A 205 13.18 4.80 -13.42
N PRO A 206 13.85 4.22 -12.42
CA PRO A 206 13.42 2.97 -11.80
C PRO A 206 12.36 3.22 -10.71
N CYS A 207 11.38 2.33 -10.59
CA CYS A 207 10.56 2.26 -9.38
C CYS A 207 11.43 1.77 -8.22
N ASN A 208 11.48 2.51 -7.11
CA ASN A 208 12.32 2.11 -5.97
C ASN A 208 11.60 1.07 -5.09
N ILE A 209 11.32 -0.10 -5.67
CA ILE A 209 10.70 -1.25 -5.00
C ILE A 209 11.57 -2.48 -5.24
N SER A 210 12.17 -2.98 -4.17
CA SER A 210 12.87 -4.26 -4.21
C SER A 210 11.89 -5.41 -4.17
N LYS A 211 12.15 -6.46 -4.94
CA LYS A 211 11.36 -7.71 -4.94
C LYS A 211 11.28 -8.37 -3.56
N ASN A 212 12.37 -8.31 -2.79
CA ASN A 212 12.45 -8.85 -1.44
C ASN A 212 11.95 -7.87 -0.37
N SER A 213 11.31 -6.77 -0.79
CA SER A 213 10.67 -5.87 0.16
C SER A 213 9.24 -6.31 0.44
N ALA A 214 8.77 -5.96 1.63
CA ALA A 214 7.38 -5.84 2.03
C ALA A 214 6.38 -5.46 0.90
N ARG A 215 6.77 -4.49 0.05
CA ARG A 215 5.95 -4.04 -1.09
C ARG A 215 6.10 -4.88 -2.34
N GLY A 216 7.29 -5.43 -2.58
CA GLY A 216 7.51 -6.43 -3.62
C GLY A 216 6.61 -7.64 -3.38
N ALA A 217 6.55 -8.15 -2.14
CA ALA A 217 5.66 -9.23 -1.73
C ALA A 217 4.18 -8.89 -1.95
N LEU A 218 3.76 -7.65 -1.64
CA LEU A 218 2.40 -7.17 -1.91
C LEU A 218 2.08 -7.15 -3.41
N LEU A 219 3.00 -6.62 -4.21
CA LEU A 219 2.84 -6.53 -5.66
C LEU A 219 2.84 -7.91 -6.33
N GLN A 220 3.58 -8.89 -5.80
CA GLN A 220 3.52 -10.29 -6.25
C GLN A 220 2.13 -10.91 -6.08
N GLN A 221 1.44 -10.58 -5.00
CA GLN A 221 0.09 -11.09 -4.72
C GLN A 221 -1.00 -10.27 -5.43
N CYS A 222 -0.65 -9.13 -6.01
CA CYS A 222 -1.60 -8.20 -6.63
C CYS A 222 -2.23 -8.79 -7.89
N LYS A 223 -3.57 -8.74 -7.95
CA LYS A 223 -4.39 -9.21 -9.06
C LYS A 223 -4.90 -8.09 -9.95
N LEU A 224 -5.22 -6.95 -9.34
CA LEU A 224 -5.68 -5.75 -10.03
C LEU A 224 -4.96 -4.51 -9.50
N ILE A 225 -4.52 -3.66 -10.42
CA ILE A 225 -4.07 -2.30 -10.13
C ILE A 225 -5.02 -1.34 -10.83
N VAL A 226 -5.61 -0.43 -10.07
CA VAL A 226 -6.37 0.71 -10.61
C VAL A 226 -5.54 1.97 -10.48
N TRP A 227 -5.47 2.77 -11.55
CA TRP A 227 -4.84 4.08 -11.53
C TRP A 227 -5.78 5.16 -12.07
N ASP A 228 -6.36 5.95 -11.16
CA ASP A 228 -7.24 7.07 -11.52
C ASP A 228 -6.50 8.38 -11.81
N GLU A 229 -7.10 9.22 -12.66
CA GLU A 229 -6.50 10.45 -13.21
C GLU A 229 -5.14 10.20 -13.86
N CYS A 230 -4.95 9.04 -14.51
CA CYS A 230 -3.69 8.66 -15.12
C CYS A 230 -3.25 9.66 -16.22
N THR A 231 -4.19 10.39 -16.83
CA THR A 231 -3.93 11.42 -17.84
C THR A 231 -3.15 12.62 -17.30
N MET A 232 -3.21 12.87 -16.00
CA MET A 232 -2.40 13.89 -15.33
C MET A 232 -0.96 13.44 -15.05
N SER A 233 -0.66 12.15 -15.23
CA SER A 233 0.69 11.62 -15.02
C SER A 233 1.54 11.74 -16.29
N HIS A 234 2.84 11.94 -16.09
CA HIS A 234 3.78 11.98 -17.20
C HIS A 234 3.83 10.61 -17.90
N LYS A 235 3.88 10.58 -19.24
CA LYS A 235 3.90 9.32 -20.03
C LYS A 235 4.99 8.34 -19.59
N ARG A 236 6.12 8.87 -19.10
CA ARG A 236 7.25 8.09 -18.56
C ARG A 236 6.98 7.44 -17.19
N ALA A 237 5.77 7.53 -16.64
CA ALA A 237 5.42 6.84 -15.41
C ALA A 237 4.95 5.39 -15.66
N ILE A 238 4.48 5.09 -16.88
CA ILE A 238 3.94 3.77 -17.24
C ILE A 238 5.04 2.76 -17.56
N GLU A 239 6.09 3.16 -18.28
CA GLU A 239 7.21 2.25 -18.64
C GLU A 239 8.02 1.78 -17.41
N PRO A 240 8.32 2.62 -16.39
CA PRO A 240 8.89 2.15 -15.13
C PRO A 240 7.98 1.21 -14.36
N LEU A 241 6.67 1.45 -14.40
CA LEU A 241 5.71 0.58 -13.73
C LEU A 241 5.70 -0.81 -14.39
N ASP A 242 5.67 -0.87 -15.72
CA ASP A 242 5.72 -2.13 -16.48
C ASP A 242 6.98 -2.93 -16.13
N ARG A 243 8.17 -2.32 -16.22
CA ARG A 243 9.44 -2.97 -15.87
C ARG A 243 9.47 -3.45 -14.42
N CYS A 244 9.03 -2.61 -13.49
CA CYS A 244 8.94 -2.94 -12.08
C CYS A 244 8.05 -4.17 -11.83
N LEU A 245 6.88 -4.23 -12.47
CA LEU A 245 5.97 -5.37 -12.34
C LEU A 245 6.54 -6.63 -12.98
N GLN A 246 7.20 -6.53 -14.14
CA GLN A 246 7.88 -7.67 -14.78
C GLN A 246 8.97 -8.25 -13.87
N ASP A 247 9.79 -7.40 -13.26
CA ASP A 247 10.86 -7.78 -12.34
C ASP A 247 10.31 -8.42 -11.05
N ILE A 248 9.28 -7.81 -10.46
CA ILE A 248 8.66 -8.29 -9.22
C ILE A 248 7.98 -9.65 -9.43
N GLN A 249 7.26 -9.80 -10.55
CA GLN A 249 6.49 -11.00 -10.90
C GLN A 249 7.33 -12.11 -11.55
N ASN A 250 8.60 -11.85 -11.90
CA ASN A 250 9.39 -12.73 -12.77
C ASN A 250 8.65 -13.10 -14.06
N ASN A 251 7.93 -12.15 -14.67
CA ASN A 251 7.08 -12.43 -15.81
C ASN A 251 7.30 -11.36 -16.88
N PRO A 252 7.87 -11.70 -18.05
CA PRO A 252 8.18 -10.72 -19.10
C PRO A 252 6.94 -10.24 -19.87
N LYS A 253 5.73 -10.74 -19.54
CA LYS A 253 4.49 -10.21 -20.11
C LYS A 253 4.24 -8.77 -19.66
N LEU A 254 3.49 -8.03 -20.46
CA LEU A 254 3.04 -6.68 -20.13
C LEU A 254 2.46 -6.62 -18.71
N MET A 255 2.91 -5.63 -17.95
CA MET A 255 2.61 -5.37 -16.54
C MET A 255 2.89 -6.57 -15.61
N GLY A 256 3.87 -7.40 -15.93
CA GLY A 256 4.19 -8.60 -15.17
C GLY A 256 3.06 -9.64 -15.14
N GLY A 257 2.09 -9.55 -16.08
CA GLY A 257 0.88 -10.37 -16.07
C GLY A 257 -0.18 -9.94 -15.06
N VAL A 258 -0.04 -8.77 -14.42
CA VAL A 258 -1.09 -8.17 -13.58
C VAL A 258 -2.10 -7.45 -14.47
N VAL A 259 -3.37 -7.41 -14.06
CA VAL A 259 -4.37 -6.56 -14.71
C VAL A 259 -4.20 -5.13 -14.21
N VAL A 260 -3.93 -4.20 -15.11
CA VAL A 260 -3.79 -2.77 -14.82
C VAL A 260 -4.89 -2.01 -15.55
N LEU A 261 -5.75 -1.34 -14.79
CA LEU A 261 -6.80 -0.47 -15.27
C LEU A 261 -6.44 0.98 -15.01
N LEU A 262 -6.00 1.66 -16.06
CA LEU A 262 -5.80 3.11 -16.07
C LEU A 262 -7.15 3.78 -16.34
N ALA A 263 -7.42 4.90 -15.68
CA ALA A 263 -8.65 5.66 -15.88
C ALA A 263 -8.37 7.16 -15.88
N GLY A 264 -9.16 7.91 -16.63
CA GLY A 264 -9.04 9.36 -16.71
C GLY A 264 -9.81 9.94 -17.89
N ASN A 265 -9.61 11.22 -18.10
CA ASN A 265 -10.14 11.94 -19.26
C ASN A 265 -8.96 12.62 -19.98
N PHE A 266 -8.82 12.37 -21.28
CA PHE A 266 -7.80 12.99 -22.13
C PHE A 266 -8.28 14.29 -22.80
N ARG A 267 -9.57 14.63 -22.66
CA ARG A 267 -10.18 15.83 -23.24
C ARG A 267 -9.95 17.06 -22.39
#